data_AF-A0A935GPA9-F1
#
_entry.id   AF-A0A935GPA9-F1
#
_cell.length_a   1.000
_cell.length_b   1.000
_cell.length_c   1.000
_cell.angle_alpha   90.00
_cell.angle_beta   90.00
_cell.angle_gamma   90.00
#
_symmetry.space_group_name_H-M   'P 1'
#
loop_
_entity.id
_entity.type
_entity.pdbx_description
1 polymer ?
#
loop_
_entity_poly.entity_id
_entity_poly.type
_entity_poly.pdbx_seq_one_letter_code
_entity_poly.pdbx_strand_id
1 'polypeptide(L)'
;MARTRAAWGRRIIEGFVFLTCQSSFEAFRHEVRIDDRLVLVGSEAELPPIEEESDGEDFVVADPPIEVRALVEEAVMLSLPMVPRKPGAEPDARAQREGSGKPGPFEALARLRQKNAKQ
;
A
#
# COMPACT_ATOMS: atom_id res chain seq x y z
N MET A 1 8.03 -20.62 -33.87
CA MET A 1 8.72 -20.17 -32.64
C MET A 1 9.03 -18.69 -32.80
N ALA A 2 8.10 -17.83 -32.37
CA ALA A 2 8.30 -16.39 -32.46
C ALA A 2 9.40 -16.01 -31.46
N ARG A 3 10.46 -15.39 -31.95
CA ARG A 3 11.50 -14.83 -31.08
C ARG A 3 10.89 -13.57 -30.47
N THR A 4 10.33 -13.70 -29.27
CA THR A 4 9.82 -12.57 -28.49
C THR A 4 10.97 -11.60 -28.29
N ARG A 5 10.94 -10.47 -28.99
CA ARG A 5 11.79 -9.33 -28.66
C ARG A 5 11.15 -8.67 -27.44
N ALA A 6 11.55 -9.11 -26.24
CA ALA A 6 11.25 -8.34 -25.04
C ALA A 6 11.78 -6.91 -25.29
N ALA A 7 10.87 -5.94 -25.25
CA ALA A 7 11.24 -4.54 -25.31
C ALA A 7 11.41 -4.05 -23.87
N TRP A 8 12.49 -3.32 -23.63
CA TRP A 8 12.88 -2.91 -22.29
C TRP A 8 12.80 -1.39 -22.22
N GLY A 9 12.11 -0.89 -21.20
CA GLY A 9 12.03 0.53 -20.87
C GLY A 9 12.54 0.78 -19.45
N ARG A 10 12.82 2.03 -19.12
CA ARG A 10 13.03 2.44 -17.74
C ARG A 10 11.96 3.45 -17.37
N ARG A 11 11.33 3.28 -16.22
CA ARG A 11 10.33 4.20 -15.68
C ARG A 11 10.92 4.90 -14.48
N ILE A 12 10.88 6.23 -14.53
CA ILE A 12 11.38 7.12 -13.48
C ILE A 12 10.28 8.11 -13.17
N ILE A 13 9.72 8.02 -11.96
CA ILE A 13 8.66 8.92 -11.48
C ILE A 13 9.16 9.55 -10.19
N GLU A 14 9.25 10.87 -10.18
CA GLU A 14 9.66 11.65 -9.02
C GLU A 14 8.63 12.76 -8.76
N GLY A 15 8.20 12.90 -7.51
CA GLY A 15 7.24 13.91 -7.15
C GLY A 15 6.74 13.78 -5.72
N PHE A 16 5.57 14.35 -5.47
CA PHE A 16 4.89 14.22 -4.18
C PHE A 16 3.39 14.28 -4.35
N VAL A 17 2.69 13.65 -3.41
CA VAL A 17 1.23 13.74 -3.26
C VAL A 17 0.89 14.15 -1.83
N PHE A 18 -0.31 14.69 -1.64
CA PHE A 18 -0.84 14.94 -0.30
C PHE A 18 -1.69 13.75 0.12
N LEU A 19 -1.37 13.17 1.27
CA LEU A 19 -2.15 12.10 1.88
C LEU A 19 -2.74 12.60 3.21
N THR A 20 -3.83 12.00 3.64
CA THR A 20 -4.43 12.26 4.96
C THR A 20 -3.89 11.24 5.95
N CYS A 21 -3.31 11.71 7.06
CA CYS A 21 -2.82 10.85 8.12
C CYS A 21 -3.99 10.13 8.82
N GLN A 22 -3.95 8.80 8.88
CA GLN A 22 -4.98 7.99 9.55
C GLN A 22 -5.00 8.13 11.08
N SER A 23 -3.96 8.72 11.68
CA SER A 23 -3.92 8.96 13.13
C SER A 23 -4.30 10.38 13.51
N SER A 24 -3.83 11.40 12.78
CA SER A 24 -4.08 12.82 13.12
C SER A 24 -5.16 13.47 12.27
N PHE A 25 -5.61 12.83 11.18
CA PHE A 25 -6.52 13.38 10.17
C PHE A 25 -6.01 14.64 9.45
N GLU A 26 -4.72 14.97 9.59
CA GLU A 26 -4.09 16.10 8.91
C GLU A 26 -3.50 15.67 7.57
N ALA A 27 -3.52 16.59 6.60
CA ALA A 27 -2.82 16.41 5.35
C ALA A 27 -1.30 16.48 5.56
N PHE A 28 -0.55 15.62 4.90
CA PHE A 28 0.91 15.65 4.88
C PHE A 28 1.45 15.33 3.48
N ARG A 29 2.65 15.83 3.19
CA ARG A 29 3.35 15.58 1.94
C ARG A 29 3.99 14.19 2.00
N HIS A 30 3.68 13.34 1.02
CA HIS A 30 4.30 12.05 0.82
C HIS A 30 5.11 12.09 -0.48
N GLU A 31 6.41 11.77 -0.39
CA GLU A 31 7.30 11.73 -1.55
C GLU A 31 7.09 10.44 -2.34
N VAL A 32 7.03 10.56 -3.66
CA VAL A 32 6.92 9.43 -4.58
C VAL A 32 8.22 9.38 -5.39
N ARG A 33 8.92 8.25 -5.31
CA ARG A 33 10.14 7.97 -6.07
C ARG A 33 10.09 6.53 -6.56
N ILE A 34 9.87 6.35 -7.85
CA ILE A 34 9.79 5.05 -8.53
C ILE A 34 10.89 5.02 -9.59
N ASP A 35 11.69 3.95 -9.59
CA ASP A 35 12.78 3.73 -10.53
C ASP A 35 12.91 2.24 -10.80
N ASP A 36 12.27 1.78 -11.87
CA ASP A 36 12.19 0.36 -12.23
C ASP A 36 12.34 0.13 -13.74
N ARG A 37 12.64 -1.12 -14.09
CA ARG A 37 12.76 -1.55 -15.47
C ARG A 37 11.44 -2.14 -15.94
N LEU A 38 10.87 -1.55 -16.99
CA LEU A 38 9.68 -2.10 -17.64
C LEU A 38 10.09 -3.17 -18.66
N VAL A 39 9.45 -4.34 -18.56
CA VAL A 39 9.60 -5.45 -19.52
C VAL A 39 8.28 -5.62 -20.25
N LEU A 40 8.25 -5.25 -21.53
CA LEU A 40 7.04 -5.35 -22.35
C LEU A 40 6.93 -6.76 -22.94
N VAL A 41 5.82 -7.44 -22.65
CA VAL A 41 5.49 -8.78 -23.14
C VAL A 41 4.26 -8.76 -24.05
N GLY A 42 4.16 -9.72 -24.97
CA GLY A 42 3.05 -9.76 -25.93
C GLY A 42 1.76 -10.35 -25.38
N SER A 43 1.83 -11.10 -24.28
CA SER A 43 0.69 -11.74 -23.64
C SER A 43 1.01 -12.14 -22.19
N GLU A 44 -0.03 -12.45 -21.41
CA GLU A 44 0.13 -12.96 -20.04
C GLU A 44 0.90 -14.29 -19.97
N ALA A 45 0.89 -15.08 -21.05
CA ALA A 45 1.62 -16.36 -21.11
C ALA A 45 3.15 -16.19 -21.14
N GLU A 46 3.64 -14.98 -21.36
CA GLU A 46 5.06 -14.64 -21.37
C GLU A 46 5.54 -14.06 -20.03
N LEU A 47 4.66 -13.92 -19.04
CA LEU A 47 5.02 -13.47 -17.70
C LEU A 47 5.87 -14.54 -16.99
N PRO A 48 6.87 -14.13 -16.20
CA PRO A 48 7.64 -15.07 -15.40
C PRO A 48 6.76 -15.74 -14.34
N PRO A 49 7.13 -16.94 -13.86
CA PRO A 49 6.57 -17.48 -12.62
C PRO A 49 6.77 -16.49 -11.47
N ILE A 50 5.83 -16.46 -10.52
CA ILE A 50 5.86 -15.56 -9.36
C ILE A 50 7.16 -15.77 -8.54
N GLU A 51 7.70 -17.01 -8.51
CA GLU A 51 8.95 -17.31 -7.83
C GLU A 51 10.20 -16.70 -8.49
N GLU A 52 10.10 -16.30 -9.75
CA GLU A 52 11.19 -15.70 -10.55
C GLU A 52 11.00 -14.18 -10.74
N GLU A 53 9.92 -13.61 -10.19
CA GLU A 53 9.62 -12.19 -10.28
C GLU A 53 10.63 -11.37 -9.46
N SER A 54 11.12 -10.29 -10.05
CA SER A 54 12.15 -9.43 -9.47
C SER A 54 11.52 -8.11 -9.06
N ASP A 55 11.80 -7.65 -7.83
CA ASP A 55 11.33 -6.35 -7.33
C ASP A 55 11.78 -5.14 -8.20
N GLY A 56 12.80 -5.32 -9.06
CA GLY A 56 13.31 -4.28 -9.94
C GLY A 56 12.76 -4.31 -11.37
N GLU A 57 11.97 -5.31 -11.73
CA GLU A 57 11.42 -5.51 -13.07
C GLU A 57 9.90 -5.58 -13.04
N ASP A 58 9.25 -4.67 -13.77
CA ASP A 58 7.80 -4.59 -13.88
C ASP A 58 7.38 -5.07 -15.27
N PHE A 59 6.67 -6.20 -15.32
CA PHE A 59 6.25 -6.84 -16.56
C PHE A 59 4.89 -6.30 -17.00
N VAL A 60 4.86 -5.66 -18.17
CA VAL A 60 3.65 -5.06 -18.72
C VAL A 60 3.26 -5.77 -20.02
N VAL A 61 2.04 -6.30 -20.05
CA VAL A 61 1.46 -6.83 -21.29
C VAL A 61 1.14 -5.66 -22.22
N ALA A 62 1.88 -5.55 -23.31
CA ALA A 62 1.81 -4.45 -24.24
C ALA A 62 0.94 -4.80 -25.45
N ASP A 63 -0.34 -4.41 -25.41
CA ASP A 63 -1.18 -4.34 -26.61
C ASP A 63 -1.15 -2.92 -27.20
N PRO A 64 -0.57 -2.68 -28.39
CA PRO A 64 -0.49 -1.35 -28.96
C PRO A 64 -1.88 -0.78 -29.32
N PRO A 65 -2.21 0.48 -28.97
CA PRO A 65 -1.34 1.49 -28.37
C PRO A 65 -1.23 1.38 -26.83
N ILE A 66 -0.04 1.65 -26.29
CA ILE A 66 0.21 1.65 -24.85
C ILE A 66 -0.23 2.99 -24.24
N GLU A 67 -1.15 2.94 -23.28
CA GLU A 67 -1.62 4.10 -22.50
C GLU A 67 -0.65 4.44 -21.36
N VAL A 68 0.37 5.26 -21.67
CA VAL A 68 1.42 5.67 -20.70
C VAL A 68 0.84 6.30 -19.43
N ARG A 69 -0.27 7.06 -19.55
CA ARG A 69 -0.95 7.66 -18.39
C ARG A 69 -1.42 6.59 -17.40
N ALA A 70 -2.01 5.50 -17.89
CA ALA A 70 -2.51 4.42 -17.06
C ALA A 70 -1.35 3.72 -16.32
N LEU A 71 -0.24 3.48 -17.02
CA LEU A 71 0.97 2.89 -16.42
C LEU A 71 1.57 3.75 -15.30
N VAL A 72 1.55 5.08 -15.47
CA VAL A 72 2.02 5.99 -14.41
C VAL A 72 1.05 6.03 -13.24
N GLU A 73 -0.26 6.06 -13.49
CA GLU A 73 -1.29 6.07 -12.45
C GLU A 73 -1.20 4.83 -11.56
N GLU A 74 -1.12 3.65 -12.16
CA GLU A 74 -0.97 2.38 -11.45
C GLU A 74 0.31 2.34 -10.63
N ALA A 75 1.45 2.71 -11.22
CA ALA A 75 2.74 2.77 -10.51
C ALA A 75 2.67 3.66 -9.26
N VAL A 76 2.10 4.86 -9.43
CA VAL A 76 1.94 5.80 -8.32
C VAL A 76 1.02 5.22 -7.26
N MET A 77 -0.14 4.66 -7.64
CA MET A 77 -1.08 4.05 -6.70
C MET A 77 -0.45 2.91 -5.90
N LEU A 78 0.29 2.02 -6.57
CA LEU A 78 0.95 0.88 -5.94
C LEU A 78 2.11 1.30 -5.03
N SER A 79 2.74 2.45 -5.29
CA SER A 79 3.79 2.99 -4.42
C SER A 79 3.27 3.57 -3.09
N LEU A 80 1.97 3.84 -2.97
CA LEU A 80 1.40 4.49 -1.78
C LEU A 80 1.28 3.52 -0.60
N PRO A 81 1.43 4.01 0.64
CA PRO A 81 1.24 3.19 1.82
C PRO A 81 -0.23 2.80 1.99
N MET A 82 -0.47 1.51 2.28
CA MET A 82 -1.81 0.99 2.62
C MET A 82 -2.49 1.76 3.77
N VAL A 83 -1.71 2.22 4.74
CA VAL A 83 -2.19 3.03 5.87
C VAL A 83 -1.31 4.28 5.98
N PRO A 84 -1.73 5.42 5.40
CA PRO A 84 -0.91 6.63 5.41
C PRO A 84 -0.79 7.22 6.81
N ARG A 85 0.45 7.45 7.24
CA ARG A 85 0.79 8.14 8.49
C ARG A 85 1.87 9.18 8.23
N LYS A 86 1.69 10.38 8.77
CA LYS A 86 2.74 11.40 8.71
C LYS A 86 3.94 10.97 9.57
N PRO A 87 5.17 11.37 9.22
CA PRO A 87 6.33 11.18 10.09
C PRO A 87 6.06 11.72 11.50
N GLY A 88 6.37 10.92 12.52
CA GLY A 88 6.12 11.27 13.92
C GLY A 88 4.69 11.04 14.44
N ALA A 89 3.78 10.48 13.63
CA ALA A 89 2.47 10.00 14.11
C ALA A 89 2.59 8.58 14.73
N GLU A 90 3.48 8.44 15.70
CA GLU A 90 3.62 7.20 16.47
C GLU A 90 2.32 6.90 17.20
N PRO A 91 1.92 5.61 17.28
CA PRO A 91 0.76 5.24 18.09
C PRO A 91 1.02 5.66 19.53
N ASP A 92 0.04 6.32 20.15
CA ASP A 92 0.16 6.85 21.51
C ASP A 92 0.64 5.73 22.45
N ALA A 93 1.87 5.86 22.97
CA ALA A 93 2.50 4.86 23.83
C ALA A 93 1.68 4.62 25.12
N ARG A 94 0.72 5.50 25.43
CA ARG A 94 -0.28 5.27 26.48
C ARG A 94 -1.13 4.02 26.24
N ALA A 95 -1.49 3.71 25.00
CA ALA A 95 -2.27 2.51 24.68
C ALA A 95 -1.50 1.21 24.96
N GLN A 96 -0.16 1.25 24.94
CA GLN A 96 0.69 0.09 25.25
C GLN A 96 0.97 -0.07 26.76
N ARG A 97 0.76 0.98 27.57
CA ARG A 97 1.01 0.97 29.02
C ARG A 97 -0.22 0.65 29.87
N GLU A 98 -1.40 0.45 29.27
CA GLU A 98 -2.65 0.11 29.98
C GLU A 98 -2.80 -1.39 30.30
N GLY A 99 -1.69 -2.05 30.65
CA GLY A 99 -1.68 -3.34 31.34
C GLY A 99 -1.58 -3.23 32.87
N SER A 100 -1.56 -2.03 33.44
CA SER A 100 -1.40 -1.83 34.89
C SER A 100 -2.61 -1.15 35.54
N GLY A 101 -3.54 -1.97 36.01
CA GLY A 101 -4.41 -1.66 37.15
C GLY A 101 -5.69 -0.85 36.93
N LYS A 102 -6.04 -0.43 35.71
CA LYS A 102 -7.35 0.19 35.45
C LYS A 102 -8.42 -0.88 35.16
N PRO A 103 -9.65 -0.72 35.67
CA PRO A 103 -10.77 -1.56 35.29
C PRO A 103 -10.93 -1.56 33.77
N GLY A 104 -11.08 -2.74 33.17
CA GLY A 104 -11.10 -2.89 31.72
C GLY A 104 -12.24 -2.08 31.06
N PRO A 105 -12.11 -1.67 29.78
CA PRO A 105 -13.06 -0.78 29.11
C PRO A 105 -14.53 -1.24 29.15
N PHE A 106 -14.74 -2.54 29.36
CA PHE A 106 -16.05 -3.18 29.33
C PHE A 106 -16.55 -3.63 30.71
N GLU A 107 -15.87 -3.27 31.81
CA GLU A 107 -16.30 -3.68 33.15
C GLU A 107 -17.66 -3.09 33.54
N ALA A 108 -17.96 -1.87 33.07
CA ALA A 108 -19.28 -1.27 33.22
C ALA A 108 -20.39 -2.09 32.52
N LEU A 109 -20.07 -2.73 31.38
CA LEU A 109 -21.01 -3.57 30.64
C LEU A 109 -21.24 -4.91 31.34
N ALA A 110 -20.19 -5.49 31.95
CA ALA A 110 -20.32 -6.72 32.74
C ALA A 110 -21.32 -6.54 33.90
N ARG A 111 -21.28 -5.37 34.57
CA ARG A 111 -22.21 -5.03 35.67
C ARG A 111 -23.65 -4.85 35.17
N LEU A 112 -23.85 -4.29 33.99
CA LEU A 112 -25.17 -4.17 33.36
C LEU A 112 -25.77 -5.52 32.97
N ARG A 113 -24.94 -6.47 32.52
CA ARG A 113 -25.38 -7.84 32.23
C ARG A 113 -25.89 -8.56 33.48
N GLN A 114 -25.19 -8.42 34.60
CA GLN A 114 -25.55 -9.10 35.85
C GLN A 114 -26.84 -8.57 36.49
N LYS A 115 -27.12 -7.26 36.33
CA LYS A 115 -28.39 -6.66 36.80
C LYS A 115 -29.60 -7.16 36.02
N ASN A 116 -29.49 -7.29 34.70
CA ASN A 116 -30.59 -7.80 33.86
C ASN A 116 -30.87 -9.30 34.04
N ALA A 117 -29.89 -10.10 34.48
CA ALA A 117 -30.08 -11.53 34.74
C ALA A 117 -30.75 -11.84 36.11
N LYS A 118 -30.92 -10.82 36.96
CA LYS A 118 -31.56 -10.91 38.28
C LYS A 118 -32.97 -10.30 38.32
N GLN A 119 -33.47 -9.89 37.15
CA GLN A 119 -34.83 -9.39 36.92
C GLN A 119 -35.61 -10.46 36.15
#